data_AF-R6ZUZ1-F1
#
_entry.id   AF-R6ZUZ1-F1
#
_cell.length_a   1.000
_cell.length_b   1.000
_cell.length_c   1.000
_cell.angle_alpha   90.00
_cell.angle_beta   90.00
_cell.angle_gamma   90.00
#
_symmetry.space_group_name_H-M   'P 1'
#
loop_
_entity.id
_entity.type
_entity.pdbx_description
1 polymer ?
#
loop_
_entity_poly.entity_id
_entity_poly.type
_entity_poly.pdbx_seq_one_letter_code
_entity_poly.pdbx_strand_id
1 'polypeptide(L)'
;MSQADSICVEFFDGTEAPASVLQNDSVTGMAVVLADAAAVDSELRGEIQVIPLGNSYSVKAGDMVIGVGAPAGMVHSSVYGAITYVARNVPVTDGVSRILFTDLTSNGDAGTFILNLNGEMIGWTDNSLKGENSIVSESVMSISDYKGILEKMTNGAETAYFGIKGQEVSETMQAEGIPKGVYITDAVSGGPAYEAGLQNGDIIVQFDGRDVATLKELSTQIASFQLGNAAAVTVMRKGRDGYTSLEYQVTVRGR
;
A
#
# COMPACT_ATOMS: atom_id res chain seq x y z
N MET A 1 -14.58 -2.79 7.33
CA MET A 1 -15.42 -1.59 7.58
C MET A 1 -16.73 -1.54 6.79
N SER A 2 -17.09 -2.54 5.97
CA SER A 2 -18.28 -2.46 5.08
C SER A 2 -19.66 -2.56 5.77
N GLN A 3 -19.74 -2.53 7.10
CA GLN A 3 -20.99 -2.63 7.88
C GLN A 3 -20.96 -1.86 9.22
N ALA A 4 -20.28 -0.72 9.31
CA ALA A 4 -20.38 0.12 10.51
C ALA A 4 -21.58 1.06 10.37
N ASP A 5 -22.61 0.89 11.23
CA ASP A 5 -23.79 1.77 11.27
C ASP A 5 -23.45 3.20 11.76
N SER A 6 -22.33 3.35 12.48
CA SER A 6 -21.78 4.63 12.95
C SER A 6 -20.29 4.49 13.26
N ILE A 7 -19.51 5.56 13.05
CA ILE A 7 -18.09 5.64 13.41
C ILE A 7 -17.90 6.73 14.46
N CYS A 8 -17.08 6.45 15.47
CA CYS A 8 -16.71 7.39 16.53
C CYS A 8 -15.18 7.40 16.66
N VAL A 9 -14.62 8.55 17.02
CA VAL A 9 -13.20 8.71 17.39
C VAL A 9 -13.14 9.07 18.86
N GLU A 10 -12.42 8.25 19.63
CA GLU A 10 -12.09 8.51 21.02
C GLU A 10 -10.70 9.19 21.10
N PHE A 11 -10.63 10.30 21.83
CA PHE A 11 -9.40 11.04 22.08
C PHE A 11 -8.73 10.57 23.39
N PHE A 12 -7.50 11.02 23.64
CA PHE A 12 -6.68 10.55 24.76
C PHE A 12 -7.24 10.89 26.15
N ASP A 13 -8.19 11.82 26.25
CA ASP A 13 -8.90 12.22 27.46
C ASP A 13 -10.22 11.45 27.66
N GLY A 14 -10.57 10.55 26.72
CA GLY A 14 -11.83 9.82 26.68
C GLY A 14 -12.99 10.58 26.02
N THR A 15 -12.75 11.79 25.48
CA THR A 15 -13.75 12.50 24.69
C THR A 15 -14.05 11.73 23.42
N GLU A 16 -15.33 11.61 23.07
CA GLU A 16 -15.80 10.94 21.86
C GLU A 16 -16.36 11.95 20.86
N ALA A 17 -15.95 11.83 19.60
CA ALA A 17 -16.51 12.61 18.49
C ALA A 17 -17.12 11.70 17.43
N PRO A 18 -18.36 11.97 16.97
CA PRO A 18 -18.91 11.34 15.79
C PRO A 18 -17.97 11.54 14.59
N ALA A 19 -17.80 10.51 13.78
CA ALA A 19 -16.94 10.56 12.62
C ALA A 19 -17.61 9.95 11.39
N SER A 20 -17.09 10.32 10.22
CA SER A 20 -17.50 9.78 8.92
C SER A 20 -16.27 9.36 8.12
N VAL A 21 -16.44 8.40 7.21
CA VAL A 21 -15.37 8.06 6.27
C VAL A 21 -15.30 9.14 5.20
N LEU A 22 -14.15 9.80 5.08
CA LEU A 22 -13.86 10.75 4.01
C LEU A 22 -13.44 10.02 2.73
N GLN A 23 -12.55 9.04 2.86
CA GLN A 23 -12.05 8.24 1.74
C GLN A 23 -11.66 6.83 2.20
N ASN A 24 -11.77 5.84 1.32
CA ASN A 24 -11.41 4.45 1.59
C ASN A 24 -10.73 3.81 0.37
N ASP A 25 -9.49 3.35 0.54
CA ASP A 25 -8.75 2.57 -0.45
C ASP A 25 -8.86 1.08 -0.09
N SER A 26 -9.73 0.37 -0.80
CA SER A 26 -9.97 -1.06 -0.59
C SER A 26 -8.80 -1.95 -1.00
N VAL A 27 -7.87 -1.45 -1.81
CA VAL A 27 -6.69 -2.21 -2.27
C VAL A 27 -5.62 -2.22 -1.18
N THR A 28 -5.43 -1.09 -0.50
CA THR A 28 -4.48 -0.99 0.61
C THR A 28 -5.11 -1.25 1.98
N GLY A 29 -6.43 -1.31 2.06
CA GLY A 29 -7.18 -1.44 3.31
C GLY A 29 -7.13 -0.18 4.18
N MET A 30 -6.86 0.99 3.59
CA MET A 30 -6.74 2.25 4.32
C MET A 30 -8.04 3.04 4.27
N ALA A 31 -8.36 3.76 5.34
CA ALA A 31 -9.45 4.73 5.35
C ALA A 31 -9.00 6.03 6.03
N VAL A 32 -9.48 7.15 5.51
CA VAL A 32 -9.39 8.47 6.16
C VAL A 32 -10.75 8.75 6.79
N VAL A 33 -10.74 9.04 8.09
CA VAL A 33 -11.94 9.39 8.85
C VAL A 33 -11.91 10.86 9.24
N LEU A 34 -13.06 11.51 9.18
CA LEU A 34 -13.25 12.90 9.58
C LEU A 34 -14.07 12.92 10.86
N ALA A 35 -13.44 13.27 11.98
CA ALA A 35 -14.10 13.52 13.26
C ALA A 35 -14.75 14.90 13.28
N ASP A 36 -15.94 15.00 13.86
CA ASP A 36 -16.65 16.28 13.99
C ASP A 36 -15.93 17.21 14.98
N ALA A 37 -15.27 18.23 14.43
CA ALA A 37 -14.55 19.22 15.23
C ALA A 37 -15.46 20.03 16.17
N ALA A 38 -16.77 20.07 15.93
CA ALA A 38 -17.72 20.72 16.83
C ALA A 38 -17.95 19.92 18.12
N ALA A 39 -17.72 18.61 18.11
CA ALA A 39 -17.83 17.74 19.28
C ALA A 39 -16.60 17.80 20.20
N VAL A 40 -15.48 18.33 19.71
CA VAL A 40 -14.22 18.48 20.44
C VAL A 40 -14.14 19.91 20.99
N ASP A 41 -13.89 20.12 22.29
CA ASP A 41 -13.77 21.48 22.83
C ASP A 41 -12.46 22.18 22.43
N SER A 42 -12.31 23.47 22.75
CA SER A 42 -11.12 24.24 22.37
C SER A 42 -9.86 23.85 23.13
N GLU A 43 -9.99 23.31 24.34
CA GLU A 43 -8.86 22.90 25.17
C GLU A 43 -8.24 21.63 24.59
N LEU A 44 -9.06 20.60 24.38
CA LEU A 44 -8.67 19.36 23.71
C LEU A 44 -8.14 19.62 22.30
N ARG A 45 -8.77 20.50 21.51
CA ARG A 45 -8.24 20.90 20.19
C ARG A 45 -6.84 21.52 20.26
N GLY A 46 -6.52 22.23 21.35
CA GLY A 46 -5.19 22.80 21.57
C GLY A 46 -4.12 21.77 21.95
N GLU A 47 -4.54 20.64 22.50
CA GLU A 47 -3.66 19.53 22.89
C GLU A 47 -3.42 18.53 21.77
N ILE A 48 -4.34 18.40 20.81
CA ILE A 48 -4.18 17.50 19.66
C ILE A 48 -2.91 17.87 18.88
N GLN A 49 -1.99 16.91 18.80
CA GLN A 49 -0.76 17.02 18.00
C GLN A 49 -0.85 16.13 16.77
N VAL A 50 -0.46 16.68 15.62
CA VAL A 50 -0.31 15.89 14.40
C VAL A 50 0.98 15.10 14.50
N ILE A 51 0.90 13.79 14.29
CA ILE A 51 2.09 12.94 14.28
C ILE A 51 2.94 13.24 13.04
N PRO A 52 4.24 13.55 13.18
CA PRO A 52 5.09 13.79 12.02
C PRO A 52 5.34 12.48 11.26
N LEU A 53 5.22 12.52 9.93
CA LEU A 53 5.53 11.37 9.08
C LEU A 53 7.02 11.34 8.76
N GLY A 54 7.73 10.36 9.30
CA GLY A 54 9.16 10.15 9.10
C GLY A 54 9.51 9.59 7.73
N ASN A 55 10.78 9.24 7.53
CA ASN A 55 11.26 8.63 6.29
C ASN A 55 11.60 7.15 6.49
N SER A 56 10.71 6.24 6.10
CA SER A 56 10.97 4.79 6.19
C SER A 56 12.08 4.33 5.22
N TYR A 57 12.48 5.15 4.25
CA TYR A 57 13.56 4.81 3.34
C TYR A 57 14.95 4.90 3.96
N SER A 58 15.12 5.67 5.05
CA SER A 58 16.38 5.74 5.80
C SER A 58 16.53 4.63 6.85
N VAL A 59 15.45 3.93 7.18
CA VAL A 59 15.42 2.87 8.19
C VAL A 59 16.25 1.65 7.78
N LYS A 60 16.98 1.08 8.74
CA LYS A 60 17.88 -0.06 8.59
C LYS A 60 17.62 -1.10 9.68
N ALA A 61 18.07 -2.33 9.42
CA ALA A 61 18.10 -3.36 10.47
C ALA A 61 18.99 -2.90 11.63
N GLY A 62 18.51 -3.12 12.86
CA GLY A 62 19.11 -2.64 14.10
C GLY A 62 18.61 -1.28 14.58
N ASP A 63 17.86 -0.54 13.76
CA ASP A 63 17.25 0.72 14.21
C ASP A 63 16.19 0.43 15.29
N MET A 64 16.31 1.15 16.41
CA MET A 64 15.35 1.06 17.50
C MET A 64 14.06 1.79 17.15
N VAL A 65 12.93 1.19 17.53
CA VAL A 65 11.59 1.68 17.21
C VAL A 65 10.65 1.55 18.40
N ILE A 66 9.59 2.34 18.37
CA ILE A 66 8.51 2.35 19.36
C ILE A 66 7.21 1.99 18.65
N GLY A 67 6.52 0.95 19.10
CA GLY A 67 5.16 0.63 18.70
C GLY A 67 4.16 1.30 19.64
N VAL A 68 3.18 2.02 19.12
CA VAL A 68 2.14 2.72 19.89
C VAL A 68 0.75 2.44 19.31
N GLY A 69 -0.29 2.71 20.10
CA GLY A 69 -1.68 2.45 19.74
C GLY A 69 -2.21 1.29 20.58
N ALA A 70 -2.39 0.12 19.96
CA ALA A 70 -2.84 -1.08 20.67
C ALA A 70 -1.96 -2.33 20.45
N PRO A 71 -0.61 -2.27 20.56
CA PRO A 71 0.24 -3.46 20.43
C PRO A 71 -0.10 -4.60 21.40
N ALA A 72 -0.61 -4.29 22.59
CA ALA A 72 -1.07 -5.30 23.56
C ALA A 72 -2.54 -5.74 23.35
N GLY A 73 -3.20 -5.27 22.27
CA GLY A 73 -4.65 -5.38 22.08
C GLY A 73 -5.47 -4.41 22.94
N MET A 74 -4.81 -3.50 23.67
CA MET A 74 -5.44 -2.46 24.47
C MET A 74 -5.01 -1.09 23.94
N VAL A 75 -5.97 -0.21 23.62
CA VAL A 75 -5.69 1.17 23.19
C VAL A 75 -4.86 1.89 24.28
N HIS A 76 -3.98 2.80 23.87
CA HIS A 76 -2.99 3.46 24.72
C HIS A 76 -1.89 2.55 25.29
N SER A 77 -1.60 1.42 24.63
CA SER A 77 -0.42 0.61 24.95
C SER A 77 0.78 0.96 24.06
N SER A 78 1.98 0.64 24.56
CA SER A 78 3.24 0.87 23.85
C SER A 78 4.22 -0.27 24.04
N VAL A 79 5.11 -0.47 23.07
CA VAL A 79 6.17 -1.49 23.09
C VAL A 79 7.43 -0.95 22.42
N TYR A 80 8.60 -1.48 22.77
CA TYR A 80 9.90 -1.09 22.20
C TYR A 80 10.61 -2.31 21.60
N GLY A 81 11.34 -2.11 20.51
CA GLY A 81 12.03 -3.18 19.79
C GLY A 81 12.94 -2.61 18.70
N ALA A 82 13.35 -3.47 17.78
CA ALA A 82 14.22 -3.11 16.69
C ALA A 82 13.67 -3.59 15.34
N ILE A 83 14.10 -2.93 14.27
CA ILE A 83 13.93 -3.45 12.92
C ILE A 83 14.89 -4.63 12.74
N THR A 84 14.36 -5.82 12.49
CA THR A 84 15.13 -7.05 12.31
C THR A 84 15.58 -7.24 10.86
N TYR A 85 14.75 -6.83 9.90
CA TYR A 85 15.02 -6.96 8.48
C TYR A 85 14.29 -5.89 7.65
N VAL A 86 14.84 -5.56 6.48
CA VAL A 86 14.22 -4.64 5.52
C VAL A 86 14.11 -5.34 4.18
N ALA A 87 12.90 -5.80 3.84
CA ALA A 87 12.60 -6.32 2.53
C ALA A 87 12.35 -5.17 1.56
N ARG A 88 13.07 -5.18 0.44
CA ARG A 88 12.97 -4.17 -0.61
C ARG A 88 12.33 -4.78 -1.84
N ASN A 89 11.66 -3.95 -2.63
CA ASN A 89 11.04 -4.35 -3.89
C ASN A 89 10.03 -5.50 -3.71
N VAL A 90 9.29 -5.50 -2.59
CA VAL A 90 8.22 -6.47 -2.35
C VAL A 90 7.09 -6.14 -3.32
N PRO A 91 6.70 -7.07 -4.22
CA PRO A 91 5.60 -6.83 -5.14
C PRO A 91 4.30 -6.54 -4.38
N VAL A 92 3.67 -5.42 -4.72
CA VAL A 92 2.33 -5.05 -4.24
C VAL A 92 1.47 -4.70 -5.44
N THR A 93 0.19 -4.44 -5.21
CA THR A 93 -0.72 -4.06 -6.29
C THR A 93 -0.27 -2.73 -6.91
N ASP A 94 -0.08 -2.74 -8.22
CA ASP A 94 0.34 -1.62 -9.06
C ASP A 94 1.71 -1.01 -8.71
N GLY A 95 2.59 -1.79 -8.07
CA GLY A 95 3.94 -1.31 -7.77
C GLY A 95 4.76 -2.25 -6.89
N VAL A 96 5.70 -1.64 -6.17
CA VAL A 96 6.55 -2.31 -5.20
C VAL A 96 6.56 -1.52 -3.90
N SER A 97 6.69 -2.21 -2.78
CA SER A 97 6.79 -1.60 -1.46
C SER A 97 8.05 -2.06 -0.73
N ARG A 98 8.45 -1.27 0.25
CA ARG A 98 9.40 -1.68 1.28
C ARG A 98 8.62 -2.20 2.49
N ILE A 99 8.91 -3.43 2.91
CA ILE A 99 8.36 -3.98 4.14
C ILE A 99 9.46 -4.05 5.19
N LEU A 100 9.21 -3.48 6.36
CA LEU A 100 10.10 -3.61 7.51
C LEU A 100 9.62 -4.79 8.34
N PHE A 101 10.55 -5.54 8.91
CA PHE A 101 10.27 -6.59 9.88
C PHE A 101 10.82 -6.16 11.22
N THR A 102 10.09 -6.47 12.30
CA THR A 102 10.48 -6.11 13.66
C THR A 102 10.25 -7.28 14.63
N ASP A 103 11.00 -7.28 15.73
CA ASP A 103 10.83 -8.20 16.87
C ASP A 103 9.79 -7.69 17.89
N LEU A 104 9.17 -6.55 17.62
CA LEU A 104 8.04 -6.04 18.39
C LEU A 104 6.89 -7.06 18.40
N THR A 105 6.22 -7.16 19.55
CA THR A 105 4.91 -7.82 19.62
C THR A 105 3.82 -6.83 19.21
N SER A 106 2.89 -7.27 18.37
CA SER A 106 1.76 -6.46 17.95
C SER A 106 0.47 -7.26 17.94
N ASN A 107 -0.64 -6.55 18.08
CA ASN A 107 -1.93 -7.01 17.62
C ASN A 107 -2.28 -6.20 16.36
N GLY A 108 -1.99 -6.77 15.19
CA GLY A 108 -2.14 -6.07 13.92
C GLY A 108 -3.60 -5.68 13.59
N ASP A 109 -4.60 -6.31 14.22
CA ASP A 109 -6.01 -5.98 13.99
C ASP A 109 -6.49 -4.82 14.87
N ALA A 110 -5.79 -4.56 15.99
CA ALA A 110 -6.11 -3.49 16.93
C ALA A 110 -5.44 -2.13 16.57
N GLY A 111 -4.54 -2.13 15.58
CA GLY A 111 -3.82 -0.95 15.11
C GLY A 111 -2.55 -0.66 15.94
N THR A 112 -1.39 -0.94 15.34
CA THR A 112 -0.08 -0.57 15.92
C THR A 112 0.71 0.29 14.93
N PHE A 113 1.02 1.51 15.34
CA PHE A 113 1.84 2.45 14.57
C PHE A 113 3.29 2.41 15.06
N ILE A 114 4.23 2.46 14.14
CA ILE A 114 5.67 2.34 14.43
C ILE A 114 6.34 3.69 14.25
N LEU A 115 7.00 4.14 15.31
CA LEU A 115 7.72 5.41 15.37
C LEU A 115 9.22 5.18 15.47
N ASN A 116 10.00 6.10 14.90
CA ASN A 116 11.43 6.20 15.22
C ASN A 116 11.64 6.92 16.56
N LEU A 117 12.90 6.98 17.03
CA LEU A 117 13.24 7.62 18.30
C LEU A 117 13.05 9.16 18.32
N ASN A 118 12.79 9.79 17.18
CA ASN A 118 12.44 11.21 17.10
C ASN A 118 10.92 11.44 17.22
N GLY A 119 10.12 10.38 17.42
CA GLY A 119 8.66 10.47 17.47
C GLY A 119 7.99 10.57 16.09
N GLU A 120 8.72 10.28 15.01
CA GLU A 120 8.17 10.30 13.65
C GLU A 120 7.65 8.92 13.25
N MET A 121 6.43 8.87 12.71
CA MET A 121 5.84 7.64 12.21
C MET A 121 6.62 7.15 10.98
N ILE A 122 7.10 5.91 11.03
CA ILE A 122 7.78 5.24 9.92
C ILE A 122 6.94 4.13 9.28
N GLY A 123 5.82 3.74 9.90
CA GLY A 123 4.94 2.72 9.36
C GLY A 123 3.86 2.27 10.34
N TRP A 124 3.14 1.23 9.96
CA TRP A 124 2.16 0.55 10.81
C TRP A 124 2.22 -0.95 10.56
N THR A 125 1.79 -1.73 11.54
CA THR A 125 1.75 -3.20 11.43
C THR A 125 0.61 -3.63 10.52
N ASP A 126 0.87 -4.61 9.66
CA ASP A 126 -0.15 -5.28 8.86
C ASP A 126 0.02 -6.80 8.96
N ASN A 127 -1.07 -7.49 9.29
CA ASN A 127 -1.12 -8.95 9.41
C ASN A 127 -1.24 -9.65 8.04
N SER A 128 -1.59 -8.93 6.96
CA SER A 128 -1.84 -9.52 5.64
C SER A 128 -0.61 -10.20 5.02
N LEU A 129 0.59 -9.83 5.48
CA LEU A 129 1.87 -10.36 4.99
C LEU A 129 2.40 -11.54 5.84
N LYS A 130 1.69 -11.96 6.88
CA LYS A 130 2.05 -13.14 7.68
C LYS A 130 1.74 -14.41 6.88
N GLY A 131 2.76 -15.03 6.30
CA GLY A 131 2.65 -16.36 5.71
C GLY A 131 2.44 -17.45 6.77
N GLU A 132 1.75 -18.54 6.42
CA GLU A 132 1.42 -19.66 7.34
C GLU A 132 2.64 -20.28 8.06
N ASN A 133 3.86 -20.06 7.56
CA ASN A 133 5.12 -20.59 8.11
C ASN A 133 6.12 -19.50 8.55
N SER A 134 5.68 -18.25 8.80
CA SER A 134 6.61 -17.16 9.16
C SER A 134 7.11 -17.28 10.60
N ILE A 135 8.44 -17.28 10.78
CA ILE A 135 9.10 -17.21 12.08
C ILE A 135 8.94 -15.79 12.62
N VAL A 136 7.94 -15.59 13.50
CA VAL A 136 7.90 -14.63 14.62
C VAL A 136 8.46 -13.21 14.34
N SER A 137 8.08 -12.57 13.24
CA SER A 137 8.38 -11.15 13.02
C SER A 137 7.18 -10.43 12.45
N GLU A 138 6.85 -9.29 13.04
CA GLU A 138 5.75 -8.44 12.61
C GLU A 138 6.15 -7.66 11.36
N SER A 139 5.29 -7.66 10.34
CA SER A 139 5.45 -6.86 9.13
C SER A 139 4.93 -5.44 9.34
N VAL A 140 5.73 -4.48 8.92
CA VAL A 140 5.43 -3.06 8.99
C VAL A 140 5.40 -2.47 7.58
N MET A 141 4.25 -1.91 7.23
CA MET A 141 4.04 -1.15 6.00
C MET A 141 4.79 0.19 6.10
N SER A 142 5.60 0.50 5.08
CA SER A 142 6.48 1.67 5.09
C SER A 142 5.75 2.97 4.77
N ILE A 143 5.70 3.93 5.70
CA ILE A 143 4.97 5.19 5.52
C ILE A 143 5.34 5.95 4.23
N SER A 144 6.62 5.94 3.82
CA SER A 144 7.10 6.70 2.67
C SER A 144 6.44 6.26 1.36
N ASP A 145 6.02 5.00 1.23
CA ASP A 145 5.32 4.49 0.04
C ASP A 145 3.88 5.05 -0.06
N TYR A 146 3.31 5.49 1.07
CA TYR A 146 1.91 5.86 1.19
C TYR A 146 1.66 7.35 1.38
N LYS A 147 2.70 8.18 1.58
CA LYS A 147 2.53 9.64 1.79
C LYS A 147 1.70 10.31 0.70
N GLY A 148 1.96 10.00 -0.57
CA GLY A 148 1.21 10.56 -1.69
C GLY A 148 -0.24 10.05 -1.75
N ILE A 149 -0.50 8.81 -1.33
CA ILE A 149 -1.85 8.26 -1.25
C ILE A 149 -2.62 8.94 -0.12
N LEU A 150 -2.01 9.06 1.07
CA LEU A 150 -2.60 9.73 2.23
C LEU A 150 -2.93 11.20 1.92
N GLU A 151 -2.04 11.91 1.22
CA GLU A 151 -2.30 13.29 0.79
C GLU A 151 -3.51 13.38 -0.13
N LYS A 152 -3.62 12.50 -1.14
CA LYS A 152 -4.79 12.45 -2.02
C LYS A 152 -6.06 12.13 -1.25
N MET A 153 -6.05 11.09 -0.42
CA MET A 153 -7.21 10.65 0.35
C MET A 153 -7.69 11.73 1.33
N THR A 154 -6.77 12.45 1.97
CA THR A 154 -7.09 13.56 2.89
C THR A 154 -7.74 14.74 2.16
N ASN A 155 -7.44 14.91 0.87
CA ASN A 155 -8.09 15.91 0.01
C ASN A 155 -9.36 15.38 -0.68
N GLY A 156 -9.83 14.18 -0.33
CA GLY A 156 -11.00 13.54 -0.95
C GLY A 156 -10.76 13.08 -2.40
N ALA A 157 -9.50 12.94 -2.82
CA ALA A 157 -9.12 12.46 -4.14
C ALA A 157 -8.80 10.97 -4.14
N GLU A 158 -9.09 10.31 -5.26
CA GLU A 158 -8.79 8.90 -5.49
C GLU A 158 -7.35 8.70 -6.00
N THR A 159 -6.79 7.51 -5.77
CA THR A 159 -5.53 7.05 -6.33
C THR A 159 -5.79 6.18 -7.56
N ALA A 160 -4.88 6.22 -8.54
CA ALA A 160 -5.00 5.37 -9.72
C ALA A 160 -4.89 3.88 -9.37
N TYR A 161 -5.76 3.08 -9.99
CA TYR A 161 -5.85 1.66 -9.81
C TYR A 161 -5.92 0.95 -11.17
N PHE A 162 -4.98 0.03 -11.38
CA PHE A 162 -4.89 -0.81 -12.58
C PHE A 162 -5.16 -2.28 -12.26
N GLY A 163 -4.74 -2.76 -11.09
CA GLY A 163 -5.11 -4.07 -10.56
C GLY A 163 -4.20 -5.21 -10.99
N ILE A 164 -2.88 -5.02 -10.94
CA ILE A 164 -1.91 -6.11 -11.15
C ILE A 164 -0.89 -6.19 -10.03
N LYS A 165 -0.40 -7.40 -9.74
CA LYS A 165 0.90 -7.62 -9.11
C LYS A 165 1.81 -8.27 -10.14
N GLY A 166 3.08 -7.94 -10.07
CA GLY A 166 4.03 -8.46 -11.04
C GLY A 166 5.45 -8.44 -10.53
N GLN A 167 6.37 -8.76 -11.43
CA GLN A 167 7.80 -8.61 -11.24
C GLN A 167 8.44 -8.19 -12.56
N GLU A 168 9.59 -7.56 -12.47
CA GLU A 168 10.39 -7.25 -13.66
C GLU A 168 10.93 -8.54 -14.26
N VAL A 169 10.92 -8.64 -15.59
CA VAL A 169 11.55 -9.77 -16.28
C VAL A 169 13.08 -9.63 -16.15
N SER A 170 13.67 -10.52 -15.35
CA SER A 170 15.12 -10.53 -15.08
C SER A 170 15.94 -10.85 -16.34
N GLU A 171 17.24 -10.57 -16.30
CA GLU A 171 18.16 -10.96 -17.37
C GLU A 171 18.18 -12.48 -17.60
N THR A 172 18.04 -13.28 -16.54
CA THR A 172 17.96 -14.74 -16.63
C THR A 172 16.69 -15.19 -17.36
N MET A 173 15.54 -14.57 -17.06
CA MET A 173 14.30 -14.80 -17.78
C MET A 173 14.41 -14.39 -19.25
N GLN A 174 15.08 -13.26 -19.54
CA GLN A 174 15.32 -12.82 -20.92
C GLN A 174 16.19 -13.80 -21.70
N ALA A 175 17.22 -14.38 -21.06
CA ALA A 175 18.05 -15.42 -21.66
C ALA A 175 17.26 -16.70 -22.02
N GLU A 176 16.15 -16.96 -21.32
CA GLU A 176 15.20 -18.03 -21.63
C GLU A 176 14.16 -17.64 -22.70
N GLY A 177 14.31 -16.47 -23.33
CA GLY A 177 13.45 -15.99 -24.40
C GLY A 177 12.19 -15.28 -23.91
N ILE A 178 12.12 -14.88 -22.64
CA ILE A 178 11.02 -14.08 -22.09
C ILE A 178 11.24 -12.60 -22.50
N PRO A 179 10.26 -11.95 -23.17
CA PRO A 179 10.36 -10.54 -23.53
C PRO A 179 10.63 -9.64 -22.32
N LYS A 180 11.45 -8.61 -22.51
CA LYS A 180 11.68 -7.59 -21.48
C LYS A 180 10.39 -6.82 -21.20
N GLY A 181 10.05 -6.65 -19.92
CA GLY A 181 8.88 -5.92 -19.46
C GLY A 181 8.50 -6.27 -18.03
N VAL A 182 7.24 -6.05 -17.66
CA VAL A 182 6.67 -6.43 -16.37
C VAL A 182 5.83 -7.70 -16.52
N TYR A 183 6.29 -8.80 -15.91
CA TYR A 183 5.59 -10.07 -15.86
C TYR A 183 4.46 -10.01 -14.82
N ILE A 184 3.22 -10.25 -15.24
CA ILE A 184 2.05 -10.27 -14.36
C ILE A 184 2.03 -11.60 -13.60
N THR A 185 2.26 -11.52 -12.30
CA THR A 185 2.15 -12.67 -11.40
C THR A 185 0.71 -12.87 -10.93
N ASP A 186 -0.04 -11.78 -10.80
CA ASP A 186 -1.44 -11.78 -10.38
C ASP A 186 -2.21 -10.62 -11.04
N ALA A 187 -3.16 -10.95 -11.90
CA ALA A 187 -4.20 -10.03 -12.36
C ALA A 187 -5.32 -10.05 -11.33
N VAL A 188 -5.42 -8.99 -10.53
CA VAL A 188 -6.32 -8.94 -9.37
C VAL A 188 -7.75 -9.16 -9.84
N SER A 189 -8.39 -10.22 -9.34
CA SER A 189 -9.74 -10.60 -9.75
C SER A 189 -10.74 -9.46 -9.50
N GLY A 190 -11.52 -9.10 -10.50
CA GLY A 190 -12.43 -7.93 -10.46
C GLY A 190 -11.71 -6.57 -10.55
N GLY A 191 -10.39 -6.56 -10.72
CA GLY A 191 -9.61 -5.35 -10.99
C GLY A 191 -9.66 -4.95 -12.48
N PRO A 192 -9.30 -3.69 -12.82
CA PRO A 192 -9.40 -3.18 -14.18
C PRO A 192 -8.65 -4.00 -15.24
N ALA A 193 -7.40 -4.38 -14.96
CA ALA A 193 -6.60 -5.21 -15.85
C ALA A 193 -7.24 -6.57 -16.10
N TYR A 194 -7.72 -7.22 -15.04
CA TYR A 194 -8.40 -8.50 -15.12
C TYR A 194 -9.67 -8.42 -15.98
N GLU A 195 -10.51 -7.41 -15.73
CA GLU A 195 -11.75 -7.19 -16.48
C GLU A 195 -11.50 -6.88 -17.96
N ALA A 196 -10.38 -6.22 -18.27
CA ALA A 196 -9.96 -5.97 -19.65
C ALA A 196 -9.40 -7.23 -20.35
N GLY A 197 -9.13 -8.32 -19.62
CA GLY A 197 -8.68 -9.59 -20.17
C GLY A 197 -7.17 -9.84 -20.05
N LEU A 198 -6.44 -9.03 -19.28
CA LEU A 198 -5.05 -9.35 -18.90
C LEU A 198 -5.05 -10.57 -17.96
N GLN A 199 -4.00 -11.37 -18.06
CA GLN A 199 -3.90 -12.65 -17.38
C GLN A 199 -2.55 -12.82 -16.69
N ASN A 200 -2.51 -13.70 -15.69
CA ASN A 200 -1.26 -14.15 -15.09
C ASN A 200 -0.40 -14.80 -16.18
N GLY A 201 0.87 -14.40 -16.24
CA GLY A 201 1.81 -14.82 -17.27
C GLY A 201 1.95 -13.89 -18.47
N ASP A 202 1.11 -12.86 -18.60
CA ASP A 202 1.34 -11.78 -19.55
C ASP A 202 2.56 -10.95 -19.16
N ILE A 203 3.21 -10.35 -20.15
CA ILE A 203 4.31 -9.40 -19.94
C ILE A 203 3.89 -8.06 -20.52
N ILE A 204 3.67 -7.08 -19.67
CA ILE A 204 3.40 -5.70 -20.10
C ILE A 204 4.70 -5.11 -20.64
N VAL A 205 4.67 -4.69 -21.91
CA VAL A 205 5.82 -4.10 -22.60
C VAL A 205 5.58 -2.63 -22.95
N GLN A 206 4.31 -2.20 -22.99
CA GLN A 206 3.95 -0.81 -23.25
C GLN A 206 2.67 -0.43 -22.50
N PHE A 207 2.62 0.79 -21.99
CA PHE A 207 1.43 1.39 -21.41
C PHE A 207 1.25 2.80 -21.99
N ASP A 208 0.10 3.02 -22.62
CA ASP A 208 -0.30 4.26 -23.29
C ASP A 208 0.79 4.84 -24.23
N GLY A 209 1.32 3.98 -25.10
CA GLY A 209 2.36 4.35 -26.07
C GLY A 209 3.76 4.57 -25.48
N ARG A 210 3.95 4.31 -24.18
CA ARG A 210 5.26 4.40 -23.50
C ARG A 210 5.77 3.02 -23.13
N ASP A 211 7.02 2.75 -23.44
CA ASP A 211 7.65 1.47 -23.12
C ASP A 211 7.72 1.27 -21.60
N VAL A 212 7.60 0.01 -21.20
CA VAL A 212 7.63 -0.43 -19.81
C VAL A 212 8.67 -1.52 -19.68
N ALA A 213 9.74 -1.23 -18.95
CA ALA A 213 10.78 -2.20 -18.60
C ALA A 213 10.74 -2.60 -17.12
N THR A 214 10.27 -1.70 -16.26
CA THR A 214 10.31 -1.86 -14.80
C THR A 214 8.94 -1.67 -14.16
N LEU A 215 8.73 -2.25 -12.98
CA LEU A 215 7.50 -2.02 -12.21
C LEU A 215 7.37 -0.56 -11.77
N LYS A 216 8.50 0.10 -11.51
CA LYS A 216 8.52 1.51 -11.13
C LYS A 216 8.06 2.42 -12.27
N GLU A 217 8.49 2.14 -13.50
CA GLU A 217 8.01 2.86 -14.68
C GLU A 217 6.51 2.66 -14.87
N LEU A 218 6.04 1.40 -14.84
CA LEU A 218 4.61 1.08 -14.95
C LEU A 218 3.79 1.79 -13.88
N SER A 219 4.21 1.70 -12.62
CA SER A 219 3.53 2.35 -11.48
C SER A 219 3.47 3.87 -11.64
N THR A 220 4.55 4.49 -12.10
CA THR A 220 4.59 5.94 -12.37
C THR A 220 3.65 6.33 -13.52
N GLN A 221 3.60 5.53 -14.57
CA GLN A 221 2.71 5.75 -15.71
C GLN A 221 1.23 5.60 -15.30
N ILE A 222 0.88 4.57 -14.53
CA ILE A 222 -0.46 4.39 -13.96
C ILE A 222 -0.83 5.56 -13.05
N ALA A 223 0.05 5.95 -12.13
CA ALA A 223 -0.20 7.00 -11.14
C ALA A 223 -0.41 8.41 -11.75
N SER A 224 0.13 8.64 -12.95
CA SER A 224 -0.01 9.89 -13.70
C SER A 224 -1.11 9.83 -14.78
N PHE A 225 -1.73 8.67 -14.97
CA PHE A 225 -2.80 8.49 -15.94
C PHE A 225 -4.12 9.09 -15.44
N GLN A 226 -4.93 9.60 -16.37
CA GLN A 226 -6.21 10.19 -16.03
C GLN A 226 -7.22 9.10 -15.65
N LEU A 227 -7.77 9.20 -14.43
CA LEU A 227 -8.78 8.27 -13.94
C LEU A 227 -10.03 8.28 -14.83
N GLY A 228 -10.62 7.11 -15.05
CA GLY A 228 -11.80 6.91 -15.88
C GLY A 228 -11.51 6.76 -17.38
N ASN A 229 -10.28 7.06 -17.83
CA ASN A 229 -9.90 6.85 -19.22
C ASN A 229 -9.36 5.43 -19.46
N ALA A 230 -9.42 4.98 -20.71
CA ALA A 230 -8.80 3.73 -21.15
C ALA A 230 -7.35 3.97 -21.61
N ALA A 231 -6.41 3.24 -21.02
CA ALA A 231 -5.03 3.16 -21.48
C ALA A 231 -4.87 2.02 -22.48
N ALA A 232 -4.17 2.26 -23.58
CA ALA A 232 -3.75 1.22 -24.50
C ALA A 232 -2.56 0.45 -23.89
N VAL A 233 -2.71 -0.86 -23.66
CA VAL A 233 -1.70 -1.70 -23.02
C VAL A 233 -1.27 -2.80 -23.97
N THR A 234 0.00 -2.80 -24.32
CA THR A 234 0.60 -3.86 -25.15
C THR A 234 1.24 -4.89 -24.23
N VAL A 235 0.83 -6.16 -24.40
CA VAL A 235 1.39 -7.29 -23.66
C VAL A 235 1.94 -8.35 -24.60
N MET A 236 2.91 -9.12 -24.10
CA MET A 236 3.38 -10.34 -24.73
C MET A 236 2.81 -11.54 -23.97
N ARG A 237 1.99 -12.36 -24.64
CA ARG A 237 1.37 -13.55 -24.06
C ARG A 237 2.01 -14.81 -24.62
N LYS A 238 2.38 -15.76 -23.76
CA LYS A 238 2.97 -17.04 -24.17
C LYS A 238 1.89 -17.96 -24.74
N GLY A 239 1.98 -18.27 -26.03
CA GLY A 239 1.19 -19.27 -26.73
C GLY A 239 1.99 -20.53 -27.07
N ARG A 240 1.41 -21.39 -27.91
CA ARG A 240 2.04 -22.63 -28.37
C ARG A 240 3.32 -22.39 -29.19
N ASP A 241 3.31 -21.34 -30.00
CA ASP A 241 4.38 -21.04 -30.97
C ASP A 241 5.33 -19.92 -30.47
N GLY A 242 5.29 -19.61 -29.17
CA GLY A 242 6.09 -18.54 -28.55
C GLY A 242 5.24 -17.38 -28.05
N TYR A 243 5.86 -16.21 -27.89
CA TYR A 243 5.15 -15.01 -27.43
C TYR A 243 4.45 -14.30 -28.59
N THR A 244 3.19 -13.92 -28.37
CA THR A 244 2.41 -13.10 -29.31
C THR A 244 2.07 -11.76 -28.66
N SER A 245 2.18 -10.69 -29.44
CA SER A 245 1.79 -9.35 -29.00
C SER A 245 0.27 -9.19 -29.06
N LEU A 246 -0.31 -8.71 -27.97
CA LEU A 246 -1.74 -8.42 -27.83
C LEU A 246 -1.89 -7.00 -27.29
N GLU A 247 -2.93 -6.30 -27.73
CA GLU A 247 -3.26 -4.96 -27.24
C GLU A 247 -4.61 -4.98 -26.52
N TYR A 248 -4.66 -4.35 -25.36
CA TYR A 248 -5.85 -4.22 -24.53
C TYR A 248 -6.15 -2.77 -24.23
N GLN A 249 -7.43 -2.45 -24.08
CA GLN A 249 -7.88 -1.14 -23.59
C GLN A 249 -8.30 -1.30 -22.13
N VAL A 250 -7.50 -0.78 -21.21
CA VAL A 250 -7.71 -0.96 -19.77
C VAL A 250 -8.14 0.37 -19.15
N THR A 251 -9.34 0.41 -18.57
CA THR A 251 -9.84 1.62 -17.92
C THR A 251 -9.22 1.79 -16.54
N VAL A 252 -8.32 2.75 -16.35
CA VAL A 252 -7.72 3.01 -15.03
C VAL A 252 -8.78 3.63 -14.11
N ARG A 253 -9.04 2.98 -12.97
CA ARG A 253 -10.06 3.41 -12.01
C ARG A 253 -9.45 4.19 -10.87
N GLY A 254 -10.29 4.92 -10.14
CA GLY A 254 -9.96 5.41 -8.81
C GLY A 254 -10.07 4.29 -7.77
N ARG A 255 -9.25 4.40 -6.73
CA ARG A 255 -9.36 3.68 -5.46
C ARG A 255 -9.09 4.61 -4.30
#